data_AF-A0ABD5YHD2-F1
#
_entry.id   AF-A0ABD5YHD2-F1
#
_cell.length_a   1.000
_cell.length_b   1.000
_cell.length_c   1.000
_cell.angle_alpha   90.00
_cell.angle_beta   90.00
_cell.angle_gamma   90.00
#
_symmetry.space_group_name_H-M   'P 1'
#
loop_
_entity.id
_entity.type
_entity.pdbx_description
1 polymer ?
#
loop_
_entity_poly.entity_id
_entity_poly.type
_entity_poly.pdbx_seq_one_letter_code
_entity_poly.pdbx_strand_id
1 'polypeptide(L)'
;MAPGRRFERAYSTANWTVPAHASLFCGKYPSELGTHAKNMTLDCDDPTIAEELRAAGYTTRAFSANTNVTGYFDFDRGFDDFRVPKQIGHLNDDNIFDFRDFNQRTDAEGLEHHSKLLYEIVTSDAATVPSMVALARKVRGENNGVKYGGLIEAQSELSDISFGEEEFLFLNLMEAHEPYRVPPSYRTVDEPSMTNSVGDIYFGSGTFDAEQTTQAYEDCATYLSDKYQALFKELRETFDYVITLADHGELLGEQDAWGHEYGVASP
;
A
#
# COMPACT_ATOMS: atom_id res chain seq x y z
N MET A 1 11.83 -18.71 -12.36
CA MET A 1 11.19 -17.56 -13.05
C MET A 1 9.84 -18.00 -13.58
N ALA A 2 8.81 -17.16 -13.44
CA ALA A 2 7.50 -17.42 -14.03
C ALA A 2 7.59 -17.42 -15.58
N PRO A 3 6.87 -18.32 -16.28
CA PRO A 3 6.81 -18.29 -17.74
C PRO A 3 6.14 -17.00 -18.22
N GLY A 4 6.75 -16.31 -19.19
CA GLY A 4 6.18 -15.08 -19.75
C GLY A 4 7.21 -14.20 -20.45
N ARG A 5 6.85 -12.91 -20.61
CA ARG A 5 7.73 -11.88 -21.15
C ARG A 5 8.26 -11.02 -20.00
N ARG A 6 9.58 -10.79 -19.99
CA ARG A 6 10.25 -9.88 -19.04
C ARG A 6 10.63 -8.57 -19.73
N PHE A 7 10.42 -7.46 -19.05
CA PHE A 7 10.89 -6.14 -19.45
C PHE A 7 11.99 -5.70 -18.49
N GLU A 8 13.21 -5.50 -18.98
CA GLU A 8 14.38 -5.16 -18.16
C GLU A 8 14.53 -3.65 -17.93
N ARG A 9 13.68 -2.86 -18.58
CA ARG A 9 13.69 -1.39 -18.55
C ARG A 9 12.26 -0.87 -18.42
N ALA A 10 11.60 -1.27 -17.33
CA ALA A 10 10.32 -0.73 -16.90
C ALA A 10 10.58 0.17 -15.69
N TYR A 11 10.14 1.42 -15.76
CA TYR A 11 10.40 2.44 -14.75
C TYR A 11 9.07 2.93 -14.20
N SER A 12 9.00 3.11 -12.87
CA SER A 12 7.83 3.74 -12.26
C SER A 12 7.75 5.22 -12.64
N THR A 13 6.52 5.73 -12.69
CA THR A 13 6.23 7.15 -12.89
C THR A 13 6.49 7.99 -11.63
N ALA A 14 6.61 7.33 -10.48
CA ALA A 14 6.94 7.97 -9.21
C ALA A 14 7.72 7.04 -8.29
N ASN A 15 8.41 7.62 -7.33
CA ASN A 15 9.21 6.92 -6.32
C ASN A 15 8.41 6.67 -5.02
N TRP A 16 7.08 6.81 -5.06
CA TRP A 16 6.22 6.65 -3.91
C TRP A 16 4.89 6.03 -4.31
N THR A 17 4.34 5.19 -3.42
CA THR A 17 3.15 4.38 -3.65
C THR A 17 1.99 5.15 -4.28
N VAL A 18 1.54 6.24 -3.64
CA VAL A 18 0.31 6.95 -4.05
C VAL A 18 0.38 7.47 -5.49
N PRO A 19 1.38 8.30 -5.87
CA PRO A 19 1.47 8.80 -7.24
C PRO A 19 1.75 7.69 -8.25
N ALA A 20 2.48 6.63 -7.88
CA ALA A 20 2.72 5.48 -8.75
C ALA A 20 1.41 4.72 -9.05
N HIS A 21 0.60 4.44 -8.02
CA HIS A 21 -0.70 3.77 -8.19
C HIS A 21 -1.70 4.63 -8.95
N ALA A 22 -1.75 5.95 -8.68
CA ALA A 22 -2.60 6.86 -9.45
C ALA A 22 -2.26 6.80 -10.95
N SER A 23 -0.97 6.81 -11.27
CA SER A 23 -0.50 6.68 -12.64
C SER A 23 -0.83 5.32 -13.25
N LEU A 24 -0.68 4.24 -12.47
CA LEU A 24 -0.99 2.88 -12.88
C LEU A 24 -2.48 2.73 -13.24
N PHE A 25 -3.36 3.36 -12.47
CA PHE A 25 -4.81 3.27 -12.65
C PHE A 25 -5.30 4.20 -13.76
N CYS A 26 -4.77 5.41 -13.92
CA CYS A 26 -5.28 6.38 -14.90
C CYS A 26 -4.46 6.47 -16.20
N GLY A 27 -3.28 5.83 -16.27
CA GLY A 27 -2.42 5.89 -17.45
C GLY A 27 -1.81 7.27 -17.75
N LYS A 28 -1.67 8.12 -16.73
CA LYS A 28 -1.12 9.49 -16.82
C LYS A 28 -0.03 9.72 -15.78
N TYR A 29 0.74 10.80 -15.93
CA TYR A 29 1.74 11.17 -14.93
C TYR A 29 1.10 11.76 -13.67
N PRO A 30 1.73 11.64 -12.48
CA PRO A 30 1.18 12.21 -11.24
C PRO A 30 0.92 13.70 -11.31
N SER A 31 1.75 14.45 -12.06
CA SER A 31 1.58 15.89 -12.27
C SER A 31 0.31 16.25 -13.04
N GLU A 32 -0.24 15.32 -13.82
CA GLU A 32 -1.50 15.49 -14.53
C GLU A 32 -2.69 15.12 -13.64
N LEU A 33 -2.50 14.17 -12.72
CA LEU A 33 -3.54 13.64 -11.82
C LEU A 33 -3.65 14.44 -10.52
N GLY A 34 -2.67 15.29 -10.19
CA GLY A 34 -2.68 16.06 -8.95
C GLY A 34 -2.34 15.24 -7.70
N THR A 35 -1.84 14.02 -7.84
CA THR A 35 -1.44 13.17 -6.71
C THR A 35 0.01 13.43 -6.30
N HIS A 36 0.22 13.71 -5.01
CA HIS A 36 1.54 14.04 -4.43
C HIS A 36 1.52 13.93 -2.90
N ALA A 37 2.65 14.17 -2.23
CA ALA A 37 2.78 14.02 -0.75
C ALA A 37 1.76 14.81 0.11
N LYS A 38 1.04 15.76 -0.49
CA LYS A 38 0.00 16.59 0.14
C LYS A 38 -1.41 16.35 -0.42
N ASN A 39 -1.54 15.58 -1.49
CA ASN A 39 -2.82 15.14 -2.01
C ASN A 39 -2.71 13.64 -2.29
N MET A 40 -3.21 12.84 -1.36
CA MET A 40 -3.08 11.39 -1.40
C MET A 40 -4.27 10.68 -2.03
N THR A 41 -5.33 11.43 -2.33
CA THR A 41 -6.59 10.92 -2.85
C THR A 41 -6.54 10.87 -4.38
N LEU A 42 -7.16 9.86 -4.98
CA LEU A 42 -7.36 9.75 -6.43
C LEU A 42 -8.63 10.50 -6.86
N ASP A 43 -8.67 11.80 -6.58
CA ASP A 43 -9.84 12.68 -6.80
C ASP A 43 -9.88 13.32 -8.19
N CYS A 44 -9.00 12.91 -9.11
CA CYS A 44 -8.97 13.44 -10.48
C CYS A 44 -10.19 13.00 -11.31
N ASP A 45 -10.64 13.85 -12.24
CA ASP A 45 -11.77 13.55 -13.14
C ASP A 45 -11.46 12.47 -14.20
N ASP A 46 -10.19 12.05 -14.32
CA ASP A 46 -9.78 11.04 -15.29
C ASP A 46 -10.27 9.63 -14.92
N PRO A 47 -10.78 8.85 -15.88
CA PRO A 47 -11.25 7.51 -15.61
C PRO A 47 -10.09 6.58 -15.21
N THR A 48 -10.34 5.69 -14.26
CA THR A 48 -9.42 4.60 -13.91
C THR A 48 -9.58 3.44 -14.89
N ILE A 49 -8.57 2.58 -14.99
CA ILE A 49 -8.63 1.34 -15.76
C ILE A 49 -9.76 0.42 -15.28
N ALA A 50 -10.07 0.44 -13.97
CA ALA A 50 -11.20 -0.31 -13.43
C ALA A 50 -12.53 0.28 -13.92
N GLU A 51 -12.69 1.61 -13.93
CA GLU A 51 -13.89 2.27 -14.47
C GLU A 51 -14.09 1.95 -15.95
N GLU A 52 -13.02 2.03 -16.75
CA GLU A 52 -13.05 1.69 -18.19
C GLU A 52 -13.40 0.21 -18.42
N LEU A 53 -12.78 -0.72 -17.69
CA LEU A 53 -13.04 -2.15 -17.81
C LEU A 53 -14.46 -2.51 -17.37
N ARG A 54 -14.94 -1.92 -16.28
CA ARG A 54 -16.31 -2.07 -15.81
C ARG A 54 -17.31 -1.57 -16.84
N ALA A 55 -17.07 -0.40 -17.44
CA ALA A 55 -17.90 0.12 -18.53
C ALA A 55 -17.90 -0.79 -19.76
N ALA A 56 -16.82 -1.55 -19.98
CA ALA A 56 -16.71 -2.55 -21.04
C ALA A 56 -17.35 -3.92 -20.72
N GLY A 57 -17.87 -4.13 -19.51
CA GLY A 57 -18.57 -5.36 -19.10
C GLY A 57 -17.80 -6.26 -18.12
N TYR A 58 -16.56 -5.90 -17.77
CA TYR A 58 -15.78 -6.70 -16.82
C TYR A 58 -16.31 -6.55 -15.40
N THR A 59 -16.33 -7.65 -14.66
CA THR A 59 -16.40 -7.62 -13.20
C THR A 59 -15.03 -7.23 -12.65
N THR A 60 -15.00 -6.17 -11.85
CA THR A 60 -13.75 -5.56 -11.39
C THR A 60 -13.55 -5.79 -9.91
N ARG A 61 -12.41 -6.39 -9.54
CA ARG A 61 -12.10 -6.78 -8.17
C ARG A 61 -10.71 -6.33 -7.77
N ALA A 62 -10.56 -5.97 -6.51
CA ALA A 62 -9.27 -5.62 -5.94
C ALA A 62 -9.09 -6.21 -4.54
N PHE A 63 -7.84 -6.55 -4.23
CA PHE A 63 -7.37 -6.72 -2.87
C PHE A 63 -6.13 -5.84 -2.66
N SER A 64 -6.16 -4.99 -1.63
CA SER A 64 -5.03 -4.13 -1.29
C SER A 64 -4.61 -4.26 0.17
N ALA A 65 -3.37 -4.68 0.38
CA ALA A 65 -2.72 -4.69 1.69
C ALA A 65 -2.06 -3.34 2.04
N ASN A 66 -2.07 -2.38 1.12
CA ASN A 66 -1.40 -1.10 1.31
C ASN A 66 -2.35 -0.06 1.92
N THR A 67 -1.96 0.51 3.07
CA THR A 67 -2.76 1.51 3.79
C THR A 67 -3.03 2.79 2.99
N ASN A 68 -2.21 3.09 1.98
CA ASN A 68 -2.37 4.27 1.13
C ASN A 68 -3.19 3.99 -0.14
N VAL A 69 -3.58 2.73 -0.39
CA VAL A 69 -4.35 2.32 -1.58
C VAL A 69 -5.61 1.63 -1.07
N THR A 70 -6.58 2.45 -0.68
CA THR A 70 -7.83 2.04 -0.02
C THR A 70 -8.97 2.97 -0.46
N GLY A 71 -10.23 2.59 -0.19
CA GLY A 71 -11.40 3.43 -0.52
C GLY A 71 -11.36 4.82 0.12
N TYR A 72 -10.78 4.94 1.31
CA TYR A 72 -10.57 6.23 1.97
C TYR A 72 -9.79 7.26 1.12
N PHE A 73 -8.97 6.80 0.18
CA PHE A 73 -8.20 7.63 -0.75
C PHE A 73 -8.74 7.55 -2.19
N ASP A 74 -9.99 7.15 -2.41
CA ASP A 74 -10.67 6.98 -3.70
C ASP A 74 -9.97 5.99 -4.66
N PHE A 75 -9.12 5.08 -4.15
CA PHE A 75 -8.47 4.06 -4.98
C PHE A 75 -9.37 2.88 -5.33
N ASP A 76 -10.57 2.80 -4.77
CA ASP A 76 -11.60 1.80 -5.09
C ASP A 76 -12.49 2.21 -6.27
N ARG A 77 -12.28 3.41 -6.83
CA ARG A 77 -12.96 3.90 -8.02
C ARG A 77 -12.97 2.90 -9.18
N GLY A 78 -14.17 2.51 -9.56
CA GLY A 78 -14.42 1.60 -10.68
C GLY A 78 -14.43 0.12 -10.32
N PHE A 79 -14.06 -0.26 -9.09
CA PHE A 79 -14.12 -1.64 -8.64
C PHE A 79 -15.52 -2.03 -8.14
N ASP A 80 -16.03 -3.18 -8.56
CA ASP A 80 -17.28 -3.76 -8.03
C ASP A 80 -17.08 -4.42 -6.65
N ASP A 81 -15.85 -4.86 -6.34
CA ASP A 81 -15.47 -5.49 -5.07
C ASP A 81 -14.02 -5.10 -4.71
N PHE A 82 -13.85 -4.14 -3.80
CA PHE A 82 -12.54 -3.70 -3.30
C PHE A 82 -12.35 -4.13 -1.84
N ARG A 83 -11.39 -5.02 -1.61
CA ARG A 83 -11.12 -5.59 -0.28
C ARG A 83 -9.77 -5.16 0.26
N VAL A 84 -9.70 -5.12 1.58
CA VAL A 84 -8.45 -4.90 2.32
C VAL A 84 -8.40 -5.85 3.53
N PRO A 85 -7.20 -6.13 4.09
CA PRO A 85 -7.09 -6.89 5.33
C PRO A 85 -7.90 -6.30 6.47
N LYS A 86 -8.48 -7.15 7.33
CA LYS A 86 -9.30 -6.73 8.47
C LYS A 86 -8.60 -5.74 9.40
N GLN A 87 -7.28 -5.82 9.49
CA GLN A 87 -6.41 -4.93 10.25
C GLN A 87 -6.56 -3.47 9.80
N ILE A 88 -6.70 -3.26 8.49
CA ILE A 88 -6.82 -1.94 7.85
C ILE A 88 -8.21 -1.68 7.27
N GLY A 89 -9.20 -2.54 7.55
CA GLY A 89 -10.57 -2.44 7.05
C GLY A 89 -11.28 -1.11 7.31
N HIS A 90 -10.88 -0.38 8.35
CA HIS A 90 -11.38 0.95 8.64
C HIS A 90 -10.97 1.98 7.56
N LEU A 91 -9.82 1.80 6.91
CA LEU A 91 -9.39 2.65 5.80
C LEU A 91 -10.15 2.36 4.49
N ASN A 92 -11.07 1.40 4.48
CA ASN A 92 -11.90 1.13 3.30
C ASN A 92 -13.26 1.83 3.35
N ASP A 93 -13.50 2.63 4.40
CA ASP A 93 -14.73 3.39 4.57
C ASP A 93 -14.46 4.89 4.29
N ASP A 94 -15.04 5.43 3.22
CA ASP A 94 -14.83 6.81 2.75
C ASP A 94 -15.35 7.87 3.74
N ASN A 95 -16.06 7.43 4.77
CA ASN A 95 -16.62 8.28 5.81
C ASN A 95 -15.76 8.36 7.07
N ILE A 96 -14.54 7.82 7.12
CA ILE A 96 -13.70 7.97 8.32
C ILE A 96 -13.16 9.40 8.46
N PHE A 97 -13.00 9.86 9.70
CA PHE A 97 -12.41 11.16 10.00
C PHE A 97 -10.93 11.22 9.59
N ASP A 98 -10.54 12.27 8.88
CA ASP A 98 -9.16 12.48 8.47
C ASP A 98 -8.26 12.93 9.63
N PHE A 99 -7.67 11.95 10.31
CA PHE A 99 -6.70 12.20 11.38
C PHE A 99 -5.42 12.87 10.89
N ARG A 100 -5.05 12.68 9.62
CA ARG A 100 -3.81 13.20 9.06
C ARG A 100 -3.99 14.66 8.66
N ASP A 101 -5.04 14.99 7.92
CA ASP A 101 -5.43 16.36 7.63
C ASP A 101 -5.59 17.16 8.92
N PHE A 102 -6.34 16.63 9.90
CA PHE A 102 -6.50 17.26 11.21
C PHE A 102 -5.14 17.57 11.84
N ASN A 103 -4.22 16.60 11.86
CA ASN A 103 -2.88 16.79 12.40
C ASN A 103 -2.02 17.77 11.58
N GLN A 104 -2.22 17.86 10.27
CA GLN A 104 -1.46 18.77 9.39
C GLN A 104 -1.93 20.21 9.49
N ARG A 105 -3.22 20.45 9.76
CA ARG A 105 -3.79 21.81 9.85
C ARG A 105 -3.90 22.36 11.27
N THR A 106 -3.73 21.51 12.29
CA THR A 106 -3.89 21.94 13.68
C THR A 106 -2.53 22.21 14.32
N ASP A 107 -2.37 23.40 14.89
CA ASP A 107 -1.22 23.75 15.73
C ASP A 107 -1.47 23.39 17.21
N ALA A 108 -2.62 22.80 17.53
CA ALA A 108 -2.99 22.46 18.90
C ALA A 108 -2.10 21.32 19.43
N GLU A 109 -1.69 21.41 20.68
CA GLU A 109 -0.90 20.38 21.36
C GLU A 109 -1.58 19.87 22.64
N GLY A 110 -1.11 18.73 23.16
CA GLY A 110 -1.55 18.21 24.45
C GLY A 110 -3.06 18.03 24.55
N LEU A 111 -3.67 18.41 25.68
CA LEU A 111 -5.10 18.24 25.92
C LEU A 111 -5.98 19.03 24.94
N GLU A 112 -5.50 20.17 24.44
CA GLU A 112 -6.21 20.99 23.47
C GLU A 112 -6.36 20.23 22.14
N HIS A 113 -5.28 19.62 21.66
CA HIS A 113 -5.28 18.75 20.47
C HIS A 113 -6.35 17.66 20.57
N HIS A 114 -6.35 16.91 21.67
CA HIS A 114 -7.29 15.81 21.87
C HIS A 114 -8.74 16.30 21.93
N SER A 115 -9.00 17.41 22.61
CA SER A 115 -10.34 17.98 22.71
C SER A 115 -10.88 18.46 21.36
N LYS A 116 -10.02 19.09 20.54
CA LYS A 116 -10.36 19.58 19.20
C LYS A 116 -10.55 18.42 18.22
N LEU A 117 -9.71 17.38 18.32
CA LEU A 117 -9.85 16.15 17.54
C LEU A 117 -11.20 15.48 17.80
N LEU A 118 -11.56 15.29 19.08
CA LEU A 118 -12.84 14.69 19.47
C LEU A 118 -14.03 15.54 19.05
N TYR A 119 -13.92 16.88 19.19
CA TYR A 119 -14.95 17.79 18.73
C TYR A 119 -15.18 17.62 17.22
N GLU A 120 -14.12 17.68 16.43
CA GLU A 120 -14.23 17.62 14.98
C GLU A 120 -14.71 16.26 14.46
N ILE A 121 -14.31 15.14 15.08
CA ILE A 121 -14.86 13.80 14.78
C ILE A 121 -16.39 13.75 14.97
N VAL A 122 -16.91 14.46 15.97
CA VAL A 122 -18.35 14.46 16.31
C VAL A 122 -19.13 15.49 15.50
N THR A 123 -18.48 16.55 15.01
CA THR A 123 -19.14 17.63 14.28
C THR A 123 -18.93 17.63 12.77
N SER A 124 -18.02 16.81 12.24
CA SER A 124 -17.84 16.66 10.80
C SER A 124 -18.84 15.69 10.18
N ASP A 125 -18.85 15.61 8.85
CA ASP A 125 -19.66 14.65 8.10
C ASP A 125 -19.10 13.21 8.16
N ALA A 126 -17.99 12.99 8.86
CA ALA A 126 -17.41 11.68 9.04
C ALA A 126 -18.30 10.79 9.93
N ALA A 127 -18.29 9.48 9.64
CA ALA A 127 -18.87 8.45 10.48
C ALA A 127 -18.17 8.43 11.85
N THR A 128 -18.82 9.04 12.84
CA THR A 128 -18.29 9.25 14.19
C THR A 128 -17.84 7.95 14.85
N VAL A 129 -18.66 6.88 14.82
CA VAL A 129 -18.35 5.61 15.51
C VAL A 129 -17.13 4.90 14.90
N PRO A 130 -17.05 4.68 13.58
CA PRO A 130 -15.83 4.17 12.92
C PRO A 130 -14.59 5.02 13.21
N SER A 131 -14.73 6.35 13.17
CA SER A 131 -13.65 7.30 13.48
C SER A 131 -13.15 7.15 14.91
N MET A 132 -14.04 7.03 15.90
CA MET A 132 -13.67 6.81 17.29
C MET A 132 -12.95 5.46 17.50
N VAL A 133 -13.33 4.41 16.77
CA VAL A 133 -12.64 3.12 16.78
C VAL A 133 -11.24 3.25 16.17
N ALA A 134 -11.10 3.93 15.03
CA ALA A 134 -9.81 4.20 14.38
C ALA A 134 -8.87 5.00 15.30
N LEU A 135 -9.40 6.03 15.98
CA LEU A 135 -8.65 6.79 16.98
C LEU A 135 -8.17 5.90 18.14
N ALA A 136 -9.04 5.04 18.67
CA ALA A 136 -8.67 4.14 19.75
C ALA A 136 -7.56 3.15 19.34
N ARG A 137 -7.59 2.63 18.11
CA ARG A 137 -6.53 1.77 17.55
C ARG A 137 -5.21 2.54 17.39
N LYS A 138 -5.27 3.77 16.87
CA LYS A 138 -4.10 4.65 16.73
C LYS A 138 -3.44 4.94 18.08
N VAL A 139 -4.23 5.27 19.11
CA VAL A 139 -3.73 5.53 20.48
C VAL A 139 -3.13 4.26 21.12
N ARG A 140 -3.63 3.08 20.79
CA ARG A 140 -3.09 1.79 21.26
C ARG A 140 -1.86 1.31 20.49
N GLY A 141 -1.42 2.03 19.45
CA GLY A 141 -0.31 1.62 18.60
C GLY A 141 -0.64 0.41 17.72
N GLU A 142 -1.93 0.14 17.45
CA GLU A 142 -2.38 -0.98 16.62
C GLU A 142 -2.29 -0.67 15.11
N ASN A 143 -1.69 0.47 14.73
CA ASN A 143 -1.63 1.00 13.36
C ASN A 143 -0.52 0.41 12.46
N ASN A 144 0.04 -0.75 12.78
CA ASN A 144 1.23 -1.28 12.11
C ASN A 144 0.93 -2.02 10.79
N GLY A 145 0.05 -1.47 9.96
CA GLY A 145 -0.29 -2.02 8.65
C GLY A 145 -0.70 -3.49 8.70
N VAL A 146 -0.33 -4.23 7.66
CA VAL A 146 -0.62 -5.67 7.53
C VAL A 146 0.55 -6.47 8.11
N LYS A 147 0.24 -7.54 8.85
CA LYS A 147 1.26 -8.25 9.65
C LYS A 147 2.34 -8.93 8.79
N TYR A 148 1.97 -9.50 7.64
CA TYR A 148 2.87 -10.26 6.76
C TYR A 148 2.58 -9.96 5.29
N GLY A 149 2.42 -8.68 4.92
CA GLY A 149 2.30 -8.26 3.53
C GLY A 149 0.94 -8.51 2.83
N GLY A 150 0.12 -9.42 3.35
CA GLY A 150 -1.29 -9.57 2.97
C GLY A 150 -1.58 -10.62 1.89
N LEU A 151 -0.60 -11.31 1.33
CA LEU A 151 -0.83 -12.36 0.32
C LEU A 151 -1.68 -13.51 0.86
N ILE A 152 -1.42 -13.97 2.09
CA ILE A 152 -2.19 -15.06 2.69
C ILE A 152 -3.65 -14.63 2.91
N GLU A 153 -3.85 -13.40 3.36
CA GLU A 153 -5.18 -12.79 3.45
C GLU A 153 -5.84 -12.68 2.07
N ALA A 154 -5.10 -12.25 1.03
CA ALA A 154 -5.60 -12.21 -0.33
C ALA A 154 -6.06 -13.60 -0.80
N GLN A 155 -5.22 -14.63 -0.64
CA GLN A 155 -5.59 -16.00 -0.99
C GLN A 155 -6.85 -16.48 -0.27
N SER A 156 -6.98 -16.16 1.02
CA SER A 156 -8.17 -16.50 1.80
C SER A 156 -9.42 -15.76 1.35
N GLU A 157 -9.31 -14.51 0.91
CA GLU A 157 -10.46 -13.72 0.44
C GLU A 157 -10.89 -14.11 -0.97
N LEU A 158 -9.95 -14.57 -1.80
CA LEU A 158 -10.20 -15.02 -3.17
C LEU A 158 -10.69 -16.48 -3.25
N SER A 159 -10.48 -17.30 -2.21
CA SER A 159 -10.73 -18.74 -2.26
C SER A 159 -12.19 -19.12 -2.56
N ASP A 160 -13.12 -18.25 -2.18
CA ASP A 160 -14.56 -18.49 -2.32
C ASP A 160 -15.15 -17.78 -3.56
N ILE A 161 -14.31 -17.09 -4.33
CA ILE A 161 -14.73 -16.36 -5.53
C ILE A 161 -14.67 -17.30 -6.73
N SER A 162 -15.81 -17.45 -7.41
CA SER A 162 -15.87 -18.05 -8.74
C SER A 162 -15.74 -16.94 -9.77
N PHE A 163 -14.60 -16.86 -10.44
CA PHE A 163 -14.34 -15.91 -11.51
C PHE A 163 -15.10 -16.29 -12.80
N GLY A 164 -15.72 -15.30 -13.44
CA GLY A 164 -16.37 -15.41 -14.75
C GLY A 164 -15.41 -15.27 -15.93
N GLU A 165 -15.98 -15.04 -17.13
CA GLU A 165 -15.20 -14.87 -18.38
C GLU A 165 -14.60 -13.46 -18.53
N GLU A 166 -15.29 -12.43 -18.02
CA GLU A 166 -14.86 -11.02 -18.11
C GLU A 166 -14.49 -10.51 -16.70
N GLU A 167 -13.28 -10.85 -16.24
CA GLU A 167 -12.80 -10.52 -14.89
C GLU A 167 -11.53 -9.67 -14.94
N PHE A 168 -11.49 -8.64 -14.10
CA PHE A 168 -10.30 -7.87 -13.80
C PHE A 168 -10.00 -7.98 -12.31
N LEU A 169 -8.81 -8.50 -11.98
CA LEU A 169 -8.36 -8.64 -10.59
C LEU A 169 -7.06 -7.86 -10.39
N PHE A 170 -7.09 -6.91 -9.45
CA PHE A 170 -5.91 -6.20 -8.96
C PHE A 170 -5.50 -6.71 -7.58
N LEU A 171 -4.24 -7.14 -7.43
CA LEU A 171 -3.68 -7.59 -6.15
C LEU A 171 -2.49 -6.71 -5.77
N ASN A 172 -2.62 -5.96 -4.69
CA ASN A 172 -1.57 -5.11 -4.14
C ASN A 172 -1.06 -5.69 -2.81
N LEU A 173 0.16 -6.17 -2.85
CA LEU A 173 0.79 -6.95 -1.79
C LEU A 173 1.99 -6.18 -1.21
N MET A 174 2.25 -6.36 0.08
CA MET A 174 3.18 -5.52 0.85
C MET A 174 4.31 -6.31 1.53
N GLU A 175 4.55 -7.56 1.17
CA GLU A 175 5.51 -8.44 1.87
C GLU A 175 6.92 -7.85 1.91
N ALA A 176 7.35 -7.20 0.83
CA ALA A 176 8.68 -6.61 0.69
C ALA A 176 8.73 -5.11 1.03
N HIS A 177 7.69 -4.57 1.66
CA HIS A 177 7.66 -3.19 2.16
C HIS A 177 7.92 -3.16 3.67
N GLU A 178 8.45 -2.05 4.19
CA GLU A 178 8.58 -1.89 5.64
C GLU A 178 7.22 -1.87 6.38
N PRO A 179 7.14 -2.36 7.63
CA PRO A 179 8.20 -3.03 8.39
C PRO A 179 8.53 -4.41 7.82
N TYR A 180 9.83 -4.74 7.70
CA TYR A 180 10.31 -6.01 7.16
C TYR A 180 10.00 -7.18 8.10
N ARG A 181 8.79 -7.73 7.95
CA ARG A 181 8.22 -8.71 8.87
C ARG A 181 7.76 -9.95 8.12
N VAL A 182 8.42 -11.06 8.42
CA VAL A 182 8.04 -12.41 7.94
C VAL A 182 7.65 -13.34 9.08
N PRO A 183 6.95 -14.46 8.79
CA PRO A 183 6.75 -15.55 9.74
C PRO A 183 8.09 -16.09 10.30
N PRO A 184 8.11 -16.60 11.55
CA PRO A 184 9.35 -17.09 12.17
C PRO A 184 10.12 -18.15 11.37
N SER A 185 9.44 -18.93 10.51
CA SER A 185 10.09 -19.94 9.67
C SER A 185 10.92 -19.37 8.51
N TYR A 186 10.70 -18.10 8.15
CA TYR A 186 11.44 -17.37 7.11
C TYR A 186 12.42 -16.36 7.72
N ARG A 187 12.35 -16.10 9.02
CA ARG A 187 13.10 -15.07 9.70
C ARG A 187 14.51 -15.54 10.05
N THR A 188 15.52 -14.90 9.47
CA THR A 188 16.94 -15.17 9.74
C THR A 188 17.56 -14.13 10.67
N VAL A 189 17.03 -12.90 10.69
CA VAL A 189 17.43 -11.80 11.57
C VAL A 189 16.24 -11.22 12.33
N ASP A 190 16.49 -10.51 13.44
CA ASP A 190 15.43 -9.79 14.15
C ASP A 190 14.83 -8.67 13.27
N GLU A 191 13.57 -8.32 13.51
CA GLU A 191 12.88 -7.24 12.78
C GLU A 191 13.63 -5.91 13.02
N PRO A 192 14.11 -5.23 11.97
CA PRO A 192 14.80 -3.97 12.12
C PRO A 192 13.85 -2.87 12.60
N SER A 193 14.39 -1.82 13.21
CA SER A 193 13.60 -0.61 13.50
C SER A 193 13.11 0.02 12.19
N MET A 194 11.89 0.56 12.20
CA MET A 194 11.35 1.36 11.09
C MET A 194 12.34 2.45 10.69
N THR A 195 12.46 2.70 9.38
CA THR A 195 13.22 3.84 8.87
C THR A 195 12.42 5.13 9.05
N ASN A 196 12.33 5.62 10.30
CA ASN A 196 11.35 6.63 10.67
C ASN A 196 11.62 8.06 10.14
N SER A 197 12.70 8.28 9.40
CA SER A 197 12.91 9.56 8.72
C SER A 197 14.12 9.52 7.78
N VAL A 198 14.10 10.37 6.75
CA VAL A 198 15.30 10.80 5.99
C VAL A 198 16.44 11.17 6.96
N GLY A 199 16.13 11.73 8.14
CA GLY A 199 17.13 12.06 9.16
C GLY A 199 17.84 10.86 9.79
N ASP A 200 17.14 9.76 10.06
CA ASP A 200 17.72 8.54 10.64
C ASP A 200 18.69 7.87 9.65
N ILE A 201 18.35 7.93 8.36
CA ILE A 201 19.14 7.40 7.24
C ILE A 201 20.42 8.21 7.02
N TYR A 202 20.35 9.55 7.13
CA TYR A 202 21.49 10.44 6.85
C TYR A 202 22.40 10.74 8.05
N PHE A 203 21.90 10.67 9.29
CA PHE A 203 22.64 11.12 10.47
C PHE A 203 22.96 10.01 11.49
N GLY A 204 22.66 8.75 11.18
CA GLY A 204 23.05 7.62 12.01
C GLY A 204 22.54 7.77 13.44
N SER A 205 21.21 7.72 13.62
CA SER A 205 20.73 7.33 14.94
C SER A 205 21.29 5.93 15.19
N GLY A 206 22.02 5.74 16.29
CA GLY A 206 22.91 4.59 16.54
C GLY A 206 22.23 3.21 16.65
N THR A 207 21.03 3.04 16.08
CA THR A 207 20.22 1.82 16.04
C THR A 207 20.02 1.28 14.61
N PHE A 208 20.40 2.02 13.58
CA PHE A 208 20.26 1.55 12.20
C PHE A 208 21.38 0.55 11.85
N ASP A 209 21.00 -0.69 11.60
CA ASP A 209 21.87 -1.77 11.14
C ASP A 209 21.55 -2.10 9.68
N ALA A 210 22.44 -1.67 8.78
CA ALA A 210 22.33 -1.88 7.35
C ALA A 210 22.31 -3.37 6.97
N GLU A 211 23.18 -4.18 7.57
CA GLU A 211 23.29 -5.60 7.25
C GLU A 211 22.02 -6.34 7.70
N GLN A 212 21.54 -6.03 8.90
CA GLN A 212 20.27 -6.54 9.40
C GLN A 212 19.10 -6.13 8.49
N THR A 213 19.04 -4.86 8.08
CA THR A 213 17.94 -4.33 7.27
C THR A 213 17.90 -4.99 5.90
N THR A 214 19.04 -5.10 5.22
CA THR A 214 19.13 -5.80 3.93
C THR A 214 18.75 -7.27 4.08
N GLN A 215 19.24 -7.96 5.11
CA GLN A 215 18.88 -9.36 5.32
C GLN A 215 17.39 -9.55 5.64
N ALA A 216 16.77 -8.63 6.40
CA ALA A 216 15.33 -8.66 6.65
C ALA A 216 14.51 -8.43 5.37
N TYR A 217 14.96 -7.55 4.47
CA TYR A 217 14.37 -7.39 3.14
C TYR A 217 14.49 -8.68 2.31
N GLU A 218 15.66 -9.33 2.31
CA GLU A 218 15.87 -10.59 1.59
C GLU A 218 15.00 -11.75 2.14
N ASP A 219 14.79 -11.81 3.45
CA ASP A 219 13.85 -12.75 4.06
C ASP A 219 12.41 -12.50 3.56
N CYS A 220 12.01 -11.22 3.47
CA CYS A 220 10.73 -10.79 2.92
C CYS A 220 10.57 -11.14 1.44
N ALA A 221 11.59 -10.85 0.62
CA ALA A 221 11.61 -11.17 -0.80
C ALA A 221 11.54 -12.69 -1.04
N THR A 222 12.24 -13.48 -0.22
CA THR A 222 12.19 -14.95 -0.26
C THR A 222 10.79 -15.45 0.11
N TYR A 223 10.21 -14.93 1.19
CA TYR A 223 8.83 -15.26 1.58
C TYR A 223 7.82 -14.93 0.48
N LEU A 224 7.88 -13.71 -0.08
CA LEU A 224 7.03 -13.28 -1.18
C LEU A 224 7.20 -14.20 -2.38
N SER A 225 8.45 -14.49 -2.80
CA SER A 225 8.73 -15.36 -3.96
C SER A 225 8.11 -16.75 -3.79
N ASP A 226 8.29 -17.39 -2.63
CA ASP A 226 7.76 -18.72 -2.35
C ASP A 226 6.23 -18.76 -2.40
N LYS A 227 5.57 -17.76 -1.79
CA LYS A 227 4.11 -17.70 -1.74
C LYS A 227 3.51 -17.27 -3.07
N TYR A 228 4.13 -16.30 -3.73
CA TYR A 228 3.71 -15.81 -5.03
C TYR A 228 3.82 -16.89 -6.11
N GLN A 229 4.79 -17.80 -6.02
CA GLN A 229 4.86 -18.93 -6.97
C GLN A 229 3.59 -19.78 -6.96
N ALA A 230 3.02 -20.05 -5.79
CA ALA A 230 1.77 -20.80 -5.67
C ALA A 230 0.58 -20.00 -6.22
N LEU A 231 0.44 -18.74 -5.77
CA LEU A 231 -0.62 -17.84 -6.24
C LEU A 231 -0.58 -17.63 -7.76
N PHE A 232 0.59 -17.39 -8.33
CA PHE A 232 0.75 -17.18 -9.77
C PHE A 232 0.28 -18.40 -10.58
N LYS A 233 0.52 -19.61 -10.07
CA LYS A 233 0.04 -20.83 -10.73
C LYS A 233 -1.49 -20.90 -10.71
N GLU A 234 -2.11 -20.62 -9.57
CA GLU A 234 -3.58 -20.58 -9.40
C GLU A 234 -4.22 -19.53 -10.32
N LEU A 235 -3.68 -18.30 -10.32
CA LEU A 235 -4.17 -17.22 -11.18
C LEU A 235 -4.08 -17.59 -12.66
N ARG A 236 -3.01 -18.25 -13.08
CA ARG A 236 -2.84 -18.69 -14.48
C ARG A 236 -3.79 -19.80 -14.93
N GLU A 237 -4.43 -20.51 -14.02
CA GLU A 237 -5.48 -21.48 -14.34
C GLU A 237 -6.82 -20.79 -14.61
N THR A 238 -6.96 -19.53 -14.18
CA THR A 238 -8.22 -18.76 -14.21
C THR A 238 -8.17 -17.57 -15.16
N PHE A 239 -7.04 -16.86 -15.23
CA PHE A 239 -6.87 -15.62 -16.00
C PHE A 239 -5.97 -15.85 -17.21
N ASP A 240 -6.34 -15.27 -18.35
CA ASP A 240 -5.54 -15.28 -19.58
C ASP A 240 -4.21 -14.54 -19.43
N TYR A 241 -4.23 -13.46 -18.65
CA TYR A 241 -3.07 -12.60 -18.40
C TYR A 241 -2.85 -12.43 -16.90
N VAL A 242 -1.61 -12.67 -16.48
CA VAL A 242 -1.13 -12.36 -15.13
C VAL A 242 0.08 -11.44 -15.28
N ILE A 243 -0.05 -10.21 -14.82
CA ILE A 243 0.98 -9.18 -14.90
C ILE A 243 1.57 -8.99 -13.50
N THR A 244 2.88 -9.09 -13.38
CA THR A 244 3.61 -8.86 -12.12
C THR A 244 4.47 -7.61 -12.28
N LEU A 245 4.30 -6.65 -11.38
CA LEU A 245 5.04 -5.40 -11.34
C LEU A 245 5.19 -4.93 -9.90
N ALA A 246 5.99 -3.89 -9.70
CA ALA A 246 6.12 -3.14 -8.44
C ALA A 246 5.81 -1.67 -8.72
N ASP A 247 5.34 -0.95 -7.70
CA ASP A 247 5.06 0.47 -7.76
C ASP A 247 6.34 1.32 -7.69
N HIS A 248 7.35 0.90 -6.94
CA HIS A 248 8.70 1.48 -6.94
C HIS A 248 9.76 0.46 -6.49
N GLY A 249 11.02 0.91 -6.41
CA GLY A 249 12.15 0.15 -5.86
C GLY A 249 12.48 0.52 -4.42
N GLU A 250 13.61 0.03 -3.93
CA GLU A 250 14.19 0.28 -2.61
C GLU A 250 15.71 0.35 -2.77
N LEU A 251 16.37 1.33 -2.13
CA LEU A 251 17.79 1.63 -2.38
C LEU A 251 18.75 0.67 -1.67
N LEU A 252 18.35 0.10 -0.52
CA LEU A 252 19.15 -0.91 0.21
C LEU A 252 20.63 -0.52 0.43
N GLY A 253 20.92 0.76 0.65
CA GLY A 253 22.26 1.29 0.90
C GLY A 253 23.05 1.68 -0.35
N GLU A 254 22.47 1.56 -1.55
CA GLU A 254 23.07 2.10 -2.77
C GLU A 254 23.26 3.62 -2.65
N GLN A 255 24.46 4.11 -3.02
CA GLN A 255 24.82 5.53 -2.91
C GLN A 255 24.67 6.12 -1.49
N ASP A 256 24.89 5.29 -0.46
CA ASP A 256 24.71 5.66 0.95
C ASP A 256 23.28 6.15 1.26
N ALA A 257 22.29 5.65 0.52
CA ALA A 257 20.89 6.02 0.66
C ALA A 257 20.00 4.79 0.88
N TRP A 258 18.87 5.02 1.57
CA TRP A 258 17.88 4.01 1.93
C TRP A 258 16.47 4.54 1.69
N GLY A 259 15.50 3.64 1.64
CA GLY A 259 14.13 3.94 1.26
C GLY A 259 13.98 4.09 -0.25
N HIS A 260 12.91 4.75 -0.62
CA HIS A 260 12.50 4.98 -2.00
C HIS A 260 12.39 6.48 -2.33
N GLU A 261 13.08 7.34 -1.59
CA GLU A 261 12.96 8.82 -1.73
C GLU A 261 13.62 9.38 -3.01
N TYR A 262 14.34 8.54 -3.76
CA TYR A 262 15.08 8.94 -4.96
C TYR A 262 14.63 8.17 -6.21
N GLY A 263 14.72 8.84 -7.36
CA GLY A 263 14.48 8.26 -8.68
C GLY A 263 15.74 7.66 -9.31
N VAL A 264 15.64 7.25 -10.57
CA VAL A 264 16.77 6.67 -11.33
C VAL A 264 17.90 7.70 -11.47
N ALA A 265 19.03 7.47 -10.82
CA ALA A 265 20.25 8.24 -11.01
C ALA A 265 21.03 7.70 -12.23
N SER A 266 21.65 8.61 -12.99
CA SER A 266 22.64 8.19 -14.01
C SER A 266 23.93 7.74 -13.30
N PRO A 267 24.60 6.68 -13.80
CA PRO A 267 25.86 6.19 -13.25
C PRO A 267 27.03 7.18 -13.41
#